data_AF-A0A380P1N4-F1
#
_entry.id   AF-A0A380P1N4-F1
#
_cell.length_a   1.000
_cell.length_b   1.000
_cell.length_c   1.000
_cell.angle_alpha   90.00
_cell.angle_beta   90.00
_cell.angle_gamma   90.00
#
_symmetry.space_group_name_H-M   'P 1'
#
loop_
_entity.id
_entity.type
_entity.pdbx_description
1 polymer ?
#
loop_
_entity_poly.entity_id
_entity_poly.type
_entity_poly.pdbx_seq_one_letter_code
_entity_poly.pdbx_strand_id
1 'polypeptide(L)'
;MTGRSYLGTLATAAATTGVDGLKTVISEAAISSWYDYYRDNGLVAAPDTFQGEDMDVLAGDVFSRMQDAGDYLGVKKDFEQVLSQLQKDQDRHSGSYTAYWDGRNYLNQVANIKADMILVHGLNDWNVKPRNVYNLWQSLRELPIHKKSSYIKDSISTLITSAPLISQI
;
A
#
# COMPACT_ATOMS: atom_id res chain seq x y z
N MET A 1 -10.82 -11.68 0.05
CA MET A 1 -9.38 -11.54 -0.25
C MET A 1 -8.59 -11.61 1.04
N THR A 2 -7.32 -12.03 0.99
CA THR A 2 -6.43 -12.14 2.16
C THR A 2 -5.04 -11.69 1.76
N GLY A 3 -4.20 -11.35 2.73
CA GLY A 3 -2.80 -11.04 2.52
C GLY A 3 -2.31 -9.87 3.34
N ARG A 4 -0.98 -9.72 3.32
CA ARG A 4 -0.25 -8.75 4.13
C ARG A 4 0.45 -7.69 3.28
N SER A 5 0.67 -6.50 3.84
CA SER A 5 1.44 -5.43 3.20
C SER A 5 0.79 -5.05 1.86
N TYR A 6 1.51 -5.12 0.74
CA TYR A 6 0.97 -4.79 -0.58
C TYR A 6 -0.28 -5.63 -0.93
N LEU A 7 -0.35 -6.90 -0.52
CA LEU A 7 -1.53 -7.75 -0.76
C LEU A 7 -2.74 -7.29 0.07
N GLY A 8 -2.53 -6.92 1.33
CA GLY A 8 -3.59 -6.35 2.18
C GLY A 8 -4.05 -4.98 1.67
N THR A 9 -3.12 -4.20 1.15
CA THR A 9 -3.35 -2.89 0.51
C THR A 9 -4.25 -3.03 -0.72
N LEU A 10 -3.92 -3.97 -1.63
CA LEU A 10 -4.75 -4.26 -2.79
C LEU A 10 -6.11 -4.86 -2.41
N ALA A 11 -6.18 -5.64 -1.33
CA ALA A 11 -7.46 -6.15 -0.83
C ALA A 11 -8.36 -5.02 -0.31
N THR A 12 -7.79 -4.04 0.40
CA THR A 12 -8.50 -2.81 0.80
C THR A 12 -8.96 -2.02 -0.44
N ALA A 13 -8.08 -1.80 -1.41
CA ALA A 13 -8.41 -1.08 -2.64
C ALA A 13 -9.52 -1.78 -3.45
N ALA A 14 -9.50 -3.11 -3.55
CA ALA A 14 -10.56 -3.87 -4.19
C ALA A 14 -11.89 -3.72 -3.45
N ALA A 15 -11.88 -3.71 -2.10
CA ALA A 15 -13.07 -3.49 -1.31
C ALA A 15 -13.71 -2.12 -1.59
N THR A 16 -12.90 -1.06 -1.73
CA THR A 16 -13.39 0.31 -1.98
C THR A 16 -14.00 0.51 -3.37
N THR A 17 -13.89 -0.47 -4.27
CA THR A 17 -14.61 -0.46 -5.54
C THR A 17 -16.09 -0.86 -5.39
N GLY A 18 -16.45 -1.53 -4.30
CA GLY A 18 -17.80 -2.09 -4.11
C GLY A 18 -18.15 -3.20 -5.10
N VAL A 19 -17.15 -3.85 -5.71
CA VAL A 19 -17.32 -4.91 -6.71
C VAL A 19 -18.19 -6.04 -6.19
N ASP A 20 -19.15 -6.46 -7.01
CA ASP A 20 -20.05 -7.54 -6.66
C ASP A 20 -19.28 -8.88 -6.59
N GLY A 21 -19.66 -9.71 -5.63
CA GLY A 21 -19.01 -11.01 -5.39
C GLY A 21 -17.87 -10.97 -4.36
N LEU A 22 -17.27 -9.82 -4.07
CA LEU A 22 -16.32 -9.70 -2.96
C LEU A 22 -17.08 -9.66 -1.63
N LYS A 23 -17.05 -10.77 -0.89
CA LYS A 23 -17.83 -10.94 0.35
C LYS A 23 -17.07 -10.55 1.63
N THR A 24 -15.76 -10.80 1.67
CA THR A 24 -14.95 -10.48 2.85
C THR A 24 -13.50 -10.19 2.47
N VAL A 25 -12.85 -9.33 3.26
CA VAL A 25 -11.44 -9.01 3.18
C VAL A 25 -10.78 -9.18 4.55
N ILE A 26 -9.67 -9.93 4.58
CA ILE A 26 -8.72 -9.95 5.68
C ILE A 26 -7.53 -9.09 5.25
N SER A 27 -7.48 -7.86 5.76
CA SER A 27 -6.47 -6.85 5.43
C SER A 27 -5.43 -6.80 6.53
N GLU A 28 -4.25 -7.35 6.26
CA GLU A 28 -3.16 -7.48 7.24
C GLU A 28 -2.03 -6.48 6.94
N ALA A 29 -1.55 -5.75 7.95
CA ALA A 29 -0.48 -4.75 7.81
C ALA A 29 -0.61 -3.89 6.55
N ALA A 30 -1.81 -3.36 6.27
CA ALA A 30 -2.15 -2.79 4.97
C ALA A 30 -2.08 -1.26 4.97
N ILE A 31 -1.76 -0.70 3.80
CA ILE A 31 -1.81 0.73 3.53
C ILE A 31 -3.27 1.10 3.18
N SER A 32 -3.79 2.17 3.76
CA SER A 32 -5.11 2.72 3.43
C SER A 32 -5.01 4.05 2.68
N SER A 33 -3.90 4.76 2.86
CA SER A 33 -3.50 5.93 2.09
C SER A 33 -2.04 5.82 1.73
N TRP A 34 -1.72 5.86 0.45
CA TRP A 34 -0.34 5.78 -0.01
C TRP A 34 0.52 6.98 0.43
N TYR A 35 -0.11 8.15 0.64
CA TYR A 35 0.57 9.29 1.24
C TYR A 35 1.05 8.95 2.65
N ASP A 36 0.22 8.30 3.46
CA ASP A 36 0.53 7.94 4.85
C ASP A 36 1.65 6.89 4.98
N TYR A 37 2.02 6.23 3.88
CA TYR A 37 3.15 5.31 3.83
C TYR A 37 4.48 6.04 3.65
N TYR A 38 4.55 6.95 2.67
CA TYR A 38 5.80 7.66 2.28
C TYR A 38 5.92 9.12 2.75
N ARG A 39 4.87 9.67 3.36
CA ARG A 39 4.79 11.06 3.80
C ARG A 39 4.17 11.16 5.19
N ASP A 40 4.47 12.26 5.87
CA ASP A 40 3.90 12.57 7.18
C ASP A 40 3.78 14.09 7.34
N ASN A 41 2.55 14.62 7.42
CA ASN A 41 2.27 16.04 7.65
C ASN A 41 3.06 17.00 6.73
N GLY A 42 3.13 16.71 5.44
CA GLY A 42 3.88 17.54 4.47
C GLY A 42 5.38 17.20 4.36
N LEU A 43 5.87 16.19 5.07
CA LEU A 43 7.28 15.77 5.03
C LEU A 43 7.45 14.43 4.33
N VAL A 44 8.62 14.23 3.72
CA VAL A 44 9.06 12.90 3.26
C VAL A 44 9.42 12.06 4.47
N ALA A 45 8.71 10.94 4.67
CA ALA A 45 8.84 10.08 5.84
C ALA A 45 8.89 8.61 5.41
N ALA A 46 10.10 8.08 5.31
CA ALA A 46 10.33 6.71 4.87
C ALA A 46 9.66 5.67 5.80
N PRO A 47 9.31 4.48 5.28
CA PRO A 47 9.06 3.31 6.10
C PRO A 47 10.36 2.88 6.84
N ASP A 48 10.21 2.25 8.01
CA ASP A 48 11.38 1.77 8.77
C ASP A 48 12.20 0.79 7.93
N THR A 49 13.54 0.90 8.00
CA THR A 49 14.53 0.17 7.16
C THR A 49 14.56 0.50 5.66
N PHE A 50 13.64 1.31 5.14
CA PHE A 50 13.52 1.63 3.70
C PHE A 50 13.81 3.11 3.38
N GLN A 51 14.92 3.64 3.90
CA GLN A 51 15.33 5.02 3.65
C GLN A 51 15.58 5.28 2.17
N GLY A 52 14.95 6.32 1.63
CA GLY A 52 15.03 6.67 0.21
C GLY A 52 13.95 6.04 -0.67
N GLU A 53 13.20 5.05 -0.18
CA GLU A 53 12.07 4.45 -0.90
C GLU A 53 10.96 5.48 -1.17
N ASP A 54 10.26 5.30 -2.29
CA ASP A 54 9.07 6.03 -2.69
C ASP A 54 8.30 5.24 -3.78
N MET A 55 7.26 5.85 -4.35
CA MET A 55 6.43 5.24 -5.39
C MET A 55 7.20 4.73 -6.61
N ASP A 56 8.23 5.46 -7.07
CA ASP A 56 9.04 5.04 -8.20
C ASP A 56 9.88 3.79 -7.89
N VAL A 57 10.46 3.72 -6.69
CA VAL A 57 11.24 2.55 -6.23
C VAL A 57 10.36 1.31 -6.18
N LEU A 58 9.21 1.40 -5.52
CA LEU A 58 8.28 0.26 -5.43
C LEU A 58 7.73 -0.15 -6.80
N ALA A 59 7.48 0.81 -7.70
CA ALA A 59 7.08 0.50 -9.08
C ALA A 59 8.16 -0.29 -9.82
N GLY A 60 9.44 0.04 -9.61
CA GLY A 60 10.59 -0.76 -10.06
C GLY A 60 10.57 -2.18 -9.51
N ASP A 61 10.44 -2.31 -8.20
CA ASP A 61 10.51 -3.61 -7.51
C ASP A 61 9.41 -4.58 -7.95
N VAL A 62 8.20 -4.07 -8.19
CA VAL A 62 7.06 -4.92 -8.59
C VAL A 62 6.92 -5.09 -10.11
N PHE A 63 7.79 -4.46 -10.92
CA PHE A 63 7.74 -4.58 -12.38
C PHE A 63 8.42 -5.86 -12.89
N SER A 64 7.90 -7.02 -12.50
CA SER A 64 8.49 -8.34 -12.80
C SER A 64 8.60 -8.67 -14.29
N ARG A 65 7.87 -7.96 -15.17
CA ARG A 65 8.00 -8.08 -16.64
C ARG A 65 9.41 -7.77 -17.13
N MET A 66 10.22 -7.02 -16.36
CA MET A 66 11.63 -6.79 -16.70
C MET A 66 12.52 -8.04 -16.57
N GLN A 67 12.05 -9.09 -15.87
CA GLN A 67 12.83 -10.32 -15.65
C GLN A 67 12.84 -11.24 -16.89
N ASP A 68 11.85 -11.09 -17.79
CA ASP A 68 11.86 -11.73 -19.10
C ASP A 68 12.37 -10.72 -20.14
N ALA A 69 13.55 -10.97 -20.71
CA ALA A 69 14.15 -10.05 -21.66
C ALA A 69 13.30 -9.84 -22.93
N GLY A 70 12.60 -10.88 -23.39
CA GLY A 70 11.73 -10.80 -24.56
C GLY A 70 10.51 -9.92 -24.31
N ASP A 71 9.85 -10.11 -23.16
CA ASP A 71 8.72 -9.27 -22.75
C ASP A 71 9.18 -7.83 -22.48
N TYR A 72 10.28 -7.67 -21.74
CA TYR A 72 10.81 -6.36 -21.37
C TYR A 72 11.16 -5.49 -22.57
N LEU A 73 11.74 -6.06 -23.63
CA LEU A 73 12.04 -5.32 -24.87
C LEU A 73 10.79 -4.62 -25.45
N GLY A 74 9.61 -5.25 -25.31
CA GLY A 74 8.35 -4.69 -25.78
C GLY A 74 7.77 -3.58 -24.92
N VAL A 75 8.14 -3.50 -23.64
CA VAL A 75 7.50 -2.57 -22.67
C VAL A 75 8.45 -1.61 -21.97
N LYS A 76 9.76 -1.76 -22.20
CA LYS A 76 10.79 -0.95 -21.55
C LYS A 76 10.52 0.55 -21.68
N LYS A 77 10.22 1.02 -22.89
CA LYS A 77 9.99 2.44 -23.15
C LYS A 77 8.77 2.98 -22.38
N ASP A 78 7.69 2.21 -22.34
CA ASP A 78 6.48 2.61 -21.62
C ASP A 78 6.74 2.63 -20.10
N PHE A 79 7.47 1.63 -19.61
CA PHE A 79 7.87 1.58 -18.21
C PHE A 79 8.78 2.75 -17.80
N GLU A 80 9.78 3.10 -18.60
CA GLU A 80 10.67 4.24 -18.33
C GLU A 80 9.89 5.58 -18.30
N GLN A 81 8.87 5.72 -19.15
CA GLN A 81 7.98 6.89 -19.12
C GLN A 81 7.14 6.95 -17.84
N VAL A 82 6.54 5.83 -17.45
CA VAL A 82 5.79 5.73 -16.19
C VAL A 82 6.69 6.04 -15.00
N LEU A 83 7.89 5.45 -14.94
CA LEU A 83 8.84 5.67 -13.84
C LEU A 83 9.26 7.14 -13.74
N SER A 84 9.58 7.77 -14.88
CA SER A 84 9.92 9.19 -14.95
C SER A 84 8.76 10.09 -14.50
N GLN A 85 7.52 9.69 -14.77
CA GLN A 85 6.34 10.43 -14.35
C GLN A 85 6.10 10.27 -12.84
N LEU A 86 6.23 9.05 -12.29
CA LEU A 86 6.14 8.79 -10.85
C LEU A 86 7.15 9.64 -10.07
N GLN A 87 8.40 9.71 -10.53
CA GLN A 87 9.45 10.52 -9.91
C GLN A 87 9.12 12.01 -9.79
N LYS A 88 8.37 12.54 -10.77
CA LYS A 88 7.91 13.92 -10.75
C LYS A 88 6.70 14.08 -9.84
N ASP A 89 5.68 13.26 -10.02
CA ASP A 89 4.38 13.44 -9.36
C ASP A 89 4.41 13.14 -7.87
N GLN A 90 5.31 12.28 -7.41
CA GLN A 90 5.49 12.00 -5.99
C GLN A 90 6.01 13.21 -5.20
N ASP A 91 6.61 14.20 -5.88
CA ASP A 91 7.08 15.48 -5.33
C ASP A 91 7.78 15.36 -3.96
N ARG A 92 8.94 14.68 -3.97
CA ARG A 92 9.81 14.57 -2.78
C ARG A 92 10.38 15.90 -2.33
N HIS A 93 10.39 16.93 -3.19
CA HIS A 93 10.93 18.23 -2.85
C HIS A 93 10.01 18.97 -1.86
N SER A 94 8.71 19.00 -2.13
CA SER A 94 7.76 19.67 -1.22
C SER A 94 7.23 18.75 -0.11
N GLY A 95 7.07 17.45 -0.38
CA GLY A 95 6.40 16.51 0.53
C GLY A 95 4.89 16.76 0.69
N SER A 96 4.31 17.70 -0.06
CA SER A 96 2.93 18.15 0.07
C SER A 96 1.93 17.09 -0.38
N TYR A 97 0.72 17.15 0.17
CA TYR A 97 -0.42 16.41 -0.36
C TYR A 97 -0.87 17.04 -1.67
N THR A 98 -1.07 16.22 -2.70
CA THR A 98 -1.44 16.67 -4.06
C THR A 98 -2.53 15.77 -4.63
N ALA A 99 -3.11 16.15 -5.77
CA ALA A 99 -4.07 15.29 -6.48
C ALA A 99 -3.49 13.90 -6.85
N TYR A 100 -2.16 13.81 -7.05
CA TYR A 100 -1.48 12.53 -7.25
C TYR A 100 -1.63 11.60 -6.04
N TRP A 101 -1.44 12.15 -4.84
CA TRP A 101 -1.60 11.41 -3.59
C TRP A 101 -3.05 11.13 -3.24
N ASP A 102 -3.95 12.09 -3.51
CA ASP A 102 -5.39 11.94 -3.30
C ASP A 102 -6.01 10.83 -4.16
N GLY A 103 -5.57 10.70 -5.41
CA GLY A 103 -5.96 9.59 -6.29
C GLY A 103 -5.52 8.20 -5.80
N ARG A 104 -4.70 8.13 -4.75
CA ARG A 104 -4.20 6.90 -4.12
C ARG A 104 -4.60 6.80 -2.64
N ASN A 105 -5.63 7.54 -2.25
CA ASN A 105 -6.19 7.50 -0.91
C ASN A 105 -7.51 6.73 -0.89
N TYR A 106 -7.48 5.48 -0.43
CA TYR A 106 -8.66 4.62 -0.42
C TYR A 106 -9.71 5.06 0.60
N LEU A 107 -9.33 5.88 1.59
CA LEU A 107 -10.27 6.41 2.59
C LEU A 107 -11.38 7.24 1.95
N ASN A 108 -11.08 7.90 0.82
CA ASN A 108 -12.03 8.69 0.05
C ASN A 108 -13.17 7.85 -0.57
N GLN A 109 -13.00 6.52 -0.68
CA GLN A 109 -13.99 5.61 -1.28
C GLN A 109 -14.54 4.56 -0.30
N VAL A 110 -14.31 4.72 1.01
CA VAL A 110 -14.76 3.75 2.02
C VAL A 110 -16.28 3.54 1.99
N ALA A 111 -17.06 4.56 1.65
CA ALA A 111 -18.52 4.45 1.54
C ALA A 111 -19.01 3.41 0.51
N ASN A 112 -18.16 3.01 -0.44
CA ASN A 112 -18.50 2.00 -1.45
C ASN A 112 -18.31 0.56 -0.96
N ILE A 113 -17.66 0.35 0.19
CA ILE A 113 -17.35 -0.99 0.69
C ILE A 113 -18.64 -1.72 1.06
N LYS A 114 -18.87 -2.85 0.40
CA LYS A 114 -19.97 -3.80 0.69
C LYS A 114 -19.49 -5.07 1.39
N ALA A 115 -18.20 -5.39 1.28
CA ALA A 115 -17.60 -6.60 1.84
C ALA A 115 -17.39 -6.45 3.34
N ASP A 116 -17.48 -7.56 4.08
CA ASP A 116 -17.09 -7.59 5.49
C ASP A 116 -15.57 -7.38 5.64
N MET A 117 -15.14 -6.65 6.67
CA MET A 117 -13.76 -6.22 6.83
C MET A 117 -13.13 -6.75 8.13
N ILE A 118 -12.08 -7.57 8.01
CA ILE A 118 -11.23 -7.97 9.12
C ILE A 118 -9.89 -7.27 8.95
N LEU A 119 -9.53 -6.40 9.89
CA LEU A 119 -8.27 -5.67 9.89
C LEU A 119 -7.32 -6.28 10.92
N VAL A 120 -6.08 -6.56 10.52
CA VAL A 120 -5.04 -7.12 11.41
C VAL A 120 -3.79 -6.25 11.30
N HIS A 121 -3.28 -5.75 12.42
CA HIS A 121 -2.09 -4.88 12.39
C HIS A 121 -1.20 -5.05 13.62
N GLY A 122 0.11 -4.91 13.42
CA GLY A 122 1.09 -4.91 14.50
C GLY A 122 1.25 -3.50 15.07
N LEU A 123 1.17 -3.34 16.40
CA LEU A 123 1.33 -2.03 17.04
C LEU A 123 2.75 -1.47 16.90
N ASN A 124 3.73 -2.36 16.75
CA ASN A 124 5.14 -2.04 16.52
C ASN A 124 5.54 -2.10 15.02
N ASP A 125 4.59 -2.13 14.09
CA ASP A 125 4.89 -2.09 12.65
C ASP A 125 5.23 -0.65 12.21
N TRP A 126 6.53 -0.35 12.14
CA TRP A 126 7.02 0.96 11.67
C TRP A 126 7.31 0.99 10.16
N ASN A 127 7.11 -0.12 9.46
CA ASN A 127 7.09 -0.16 8.01
C ASN A 127 5.75 0.39 7.52
N VAL A 128 4.67 -0.39 7.70
CA VAL A 128 3.31 0.09 7.47
C VAL A 128 2.76 0.67 8.77
N LYS A 129 2.95 1.97 8.95
CA LYS A 129 2.67 2.69 10.20
C LYS A 129 1.22 2.47 10.67
N PRO A 130 0.93 2.31 11.99
CA PRO A 130 -0.41 1.95 12.49
C PRO A 130 -1.52 2.96 12.18
N ARG A 131 -1.17 4.19 11.80
CA ARG A 131 -2.12 5.19 11.29
C ARG A 131 -3.00 4.65 10.16
N ASN A 132 -2.45 3.77 9.31
CA ASN A 132 -3.17 3.22 8.17
C ASN A 132 -4.38 2.38 8.60
N VAL A 133 -4.18 1.43 9.51
CA VAL A 133 -5.28 0.62 10.07
C VAL A 133 -6.22 1.46 10.92
N TYR A 134 -5.69 2.43 11.67
CA TYR A 134 -6.49 3.30 12.52
C TYR A 134 -7.47 4.13 11.69
N ASN A 135 -6.97 4.83 10.65
CA ASN A 135 -7.78 5.66 9.77
C ASN A 135 -8.85 4.82 9.06
N LEU A 136 -8.47 3.67 8.50
CA LEU A 136 -9.43 2.77 7.85
C LEU A 136 -10.49 2.27 8.83
N TRP A 137 -10.10 1.84 10.04
CA TRP A 137 -11.04 1.40 11.06
C TRP A 137 -12.04 2.50 11.40
N GLN A 138 -11.60 3.74 11.64
CA GLN A 138 -12.50 4.84 11.94
C GLN A 138 -13.49 5.08 10.80
N SER A 139 -13.04 5.11 9.55
CA SER A 139 -13.92 5.30 8.39
C SER A 139 -14.93 4.17 8.22
N LEU A 140 -14.57 2.94 8.57
CA LEU A 140 -15.48 1.79 8.47
C LEU A 140 -16.59 1.78 9.54
N ARG A 141 -16.44 2.52 10.65
CA ARG A 141 -17.36 2.43 11.81
C ARG A 141 -18.82 2.75 11.47
N GLU A 142 -19.05 3.62 10.50
CA GLU A 142 -20.40 4.05 10.10
C GLU A 142 -21.06 3.10 9.09
N LEU A 143 -20.32 2.18 8.48
CA LEU A 143 -20.86 1.29 7.44
C LEU A 143 -21.68 0.14 8.03
N PRO A 144 -22.80 -0.27 7.39
CA PRO A 144 -23.62 -1.39 7.85
C PRO A 144 -23.05 -2.76 7.38
N ILE A 145 -21.76 -3.00 7.64
CA ILE A 145 -21.07 -4.26 7.34
C ILE A 145 -20.54 -4.90 8.63
N HIS A 146 -20.24 -6.20 8.59
CA HIS A 146 -19.49 -6.80 9.68
C HIS A 146 -18.02 -6.37 9.60
N LYS A 147 -17.48 -5.95 10.74
CA LYS A 147 -16.11 -5.47 10.82
C LYS A 147 -15.47 -5.84 12.14
N LYS A 148 -14.19 -6.21 12.07
CA LYS A 148 -13.35 -6.54 13.24
C LYS A 148 -11.96 -5.96 13.04
N SER A 149 -11.37 -5.43 14.10
CA SER A 149 -9.97 -5.01 14.12
C SER A 149 -9.23 -5.78 15.21
N SER A 150 -8.06 -6.31 14.87
CA SER A 150 -7.18 -7.06 15.76
C SER A 150 -5.80 -6.43 15.76
N TYR A 151 -5.31 -6.07 16.95
CA TYR A 151 -3.99 -5.50 17.14
C TYR A 151 -3.08 -6.54 17.79
N ILE A 152 -1.89 -6.73 17.23
CA ILE A 152 -0.87 -7.63 17.75
C ILE A 152 0.26 -6.77 18.32
N LYS A 153 0.87 -7.18 19.44
CA LYS A 153 1.91 -6.40 20.12
C LYS A 153 3.12 -6.13 19.19
N ASP A 154 3.58 -7.17 18.50
CA ASP A 154 4.79 -7.10 17.70
C ASP A 154 4.50 -6.64 16.27
N SER A 155 5.56 -6.31 15.52
CA SER A 155 5.44 -6.11 14.09
C SER A 155 5.00 -7.41 13.42
N ILE A 156 4.06 -7.32 12.48
CA ILE A 156 3.71 -8.48 11.65
C ILE A 156 4.90 -8.81 10.71
N SER A 157 5.87 -7.90 10.51
CA SER A 157 7.06 -8.15 9.66
C SER A 157 8.01 -9.25 10.17
N THR A 158 7.96 -9.60 11.46
CA THR A 158 8.85 -10.60 12.10
C THR A 158 8.68 -12.04 11.59
N LEU A 159 7.78 -12.28 10.62
CA LEU A 159 7.51 -13.60 10.03
C LEU A 159 7.95 -13.75 8.56
N ILE A 160 8.54 -12.72 7.91
CA ILE A 160 9.08 -12.83 6.53
C ILE A 160 10.41 -12.03 6.37
N THR A 161 11.45 -12.37 7.12
CA THR A 161 12.81 -11.86 6.83
C THR A 161 13.77 -12.98 6.41
N SER A 162 13.27 -13.98 5.68
CA SER A 162 14.10 -15.06 5.13
C SER A 162 13.87 -15.29 3.62
N ALA A 163 13.79 -14.21 2.84
CA ALA A 163 14.01 -14.28 1.40
C ALA A 163 15.28 -13.47 1.08
N PRO A 164 16.38 -14.11 0.65
CA PRO A 164 17.62 -13.39 0.37
C PRO A 164 17.41 -12.47 -0.83
N LEU A 165 17.77 -11.19 -0.66
CA LEU A 165 17.93 -10.24 -1.75
C LEU A 165 18.81 -10.88 -2.84
N ILE A 166 18.29 -10.92 -4.06
CA ILE A 166 19.04 -11.22 -5.27
C ILE A 166 19.99 -10.04 -5.50
N SER A 167 21.18 -10.12 -4.91
CA SER A 167 22.36 -9.37 -5.34
C SER A 167 23.36 -10.37 -5.90
N GLN A 168 23.20 -10.72 -7.17
CA GLN A 168 24.22 -11.25 -8.09
C GLN A 168 23.52 -11.85 -9.32
N ILE A 169 23.26 -11.03 -10.34
CA ILE A 169 23.51 -11.29 -11.77
C ILE A 169 23.85 -9.96 -12.41
#